data_AF-A0A1F9LJD6-F1
#
_entry.id   AF-A0A1F9LJD6-F1
#
_cell.length_a   1.000
_cell.length_b   1.000
_cell.length_c   1.000
_cell.angle_alpha   90.00
_cell.angle_beta   90.00
_cell.angle_gamma   90.00
#
_symmetry.space_group_name_H-M   'P 1'
#
loop_
_entity.id
_entity.type
_entity.pdbx_description
1 polymer ?
#
loop_
_entity_poly.entity_id
_entity_poly.type
_entity_poly.pdbx_seq_one_letter_code
_entity_poly.pdbx_strand_id
1 'polypeptide(L)' 'MDKKKFRFYYGIVLIAVGLGVFYRIPQVMPQIETIEFFRQKLVLVKLCFYILGIFLILAGGIRIYRTRKDN' A
#
# COMPACT_ATOMS: atom_id res chain seq x y z
N MET A 1 -6.31 -22.86 -12.99
CA MET A 1 -5.51 -22.28 -11.89
C MET A 1 -6.38 -22.23 -10.63
N ASP A 2 -5.89 -22.77 -9.52
CA ASP A 2 -6.70 -22.95 -8.31
C ASP A 2 -7.07 -21.58 -7.68
N LYS A 3 -8.38 -21.30 -7.53
CA LYS A 3 -8.88 -19.99 -7.05
C LYS A 3 -8.35 -19.64 -5.66
N LYS A 4 -8.03 -20.64 -4.83
CA LYS A 4 -7.41 -20.42 -3.51
C LYS A 4 -5.96 -19.95 -3.63
N LYS A 5 -5.15 -20.61 -4.48
CA LYS A 5 -3.77 -20.20 -4.74
C LYS A 5 -3.71 -18.76 -5.28
N PHE A 6 -4.61 -18.41 -6.20
CA PHE A 6 -4.68 -17.05 -6.72
C PHE A 6 -5.01 -16.01 -5.64
N ARG A 7 -5.98 -16.29 -4.75
CA ARG A 7 -6.31 -15.39 -3.62
C ARG A 7 -5.12 -15.19 -2.66
N PHE A 8 -4.34 -16.25 -2.43
CA PHE A 8 -3.15 -16.18 -1.58
C PHE A 8 -2.04 -15.31 -2.21
N TYR A 9 -1.66 -15.59 -3.45
CA TYR A 9 -0.66 -14.79 -4.17
C TYR A 9 -1.08 -13.32 -4.29
N TYR A 10 -2.35 -13.06 -4.58
CA TYR A 10 -2.88 -11.70 -4.64
C TYR A 10 -2.74 -10.95 -3.32
N GLY A 11 -2.96 -11.63 -2.18
CA GLY A 11 -2.75 -11.06 -0.86
C GLY A 11 -1.28 -10.69 -0.59
N ILE A 12 -0.33 -11.55 -1.02
CA ILE A 12 1.10 -11.27 -0.90
C ILE A 12 1.50 -10.05 -1.74
N VAL A 13 1.03 -9.98 -2.99
CA VAL A 13 1.29 -8.84 -3.87
C VAL A 13 0.73 -7.55 -3.26
N LEU A 14 -0.47 -7.58 -2.68
CA LEU A 14 -1.04 -6.40 -2.01
C LEU A 14 -0.15 -5.88 -0.88
N ILE A 15 0.38 -6.77 -0.04
CA ILE A 15 1.31 -6.40 1.04
C ILE A 15 2.59 -5.82 0.45
N ALA A 16 3.16 -6.45 -0.58
CA ALA A 16 4.39 -5.99 -1.22
C ALA A 16 4.21 -4.59 -1.84
N VAL A 17 3.07 -4.32 -2.49
CA VAL A 17 2.73 -2.99 -3.02
C VAL A 17 2.57 -1.99 -1.88
N GLY A 18 1.88 -2.36 -0.80
CA GLY A 18 1.76 -1.53 0.38
C GLY A 18 3.13 -1.10 0.93
N LEU A 19 4.06 -2.05 1.12
CA LEU A 19 5.45 -1.77 1.51
C LEU A 19 6.19 -0.90 0.49
N GLY A 20 6.00 -1.15 -0.81
CA GLY A 20 6.57 -0.34 -1.88
C GLY A 20 6.11 1.12 -1.83
N VAL A 21 4.86 1.37 -1.43
CA VAL A 21 4.35 2.73 -1.19
C VAL A 21 5.13 3.40 -0.05
N PHE A 22 5.36 2.73 1.08
CA PHE A 22 6.18 3.30 2.18
C PHE A 22 7.59 3.67 1.74
N TYR A 23 8.21 2.88 0.85
CA TYR A 23 9.56 3.16 0.34
C TYR A 23 9.57 4.30 -0.69
N ARG A 24 8.54 4.37 -1.54
CA ARG A 24 8.44 5.39 -2.60
C ARG A 24 8.07 6.76 -2.06
N ILE A 25 7.19 6.84 -1.05
CA ILE A 25 6.74 8.09 -0.42
C ILE A 25 7.91 9.06 -0.11
N PRO A 26 8.95 8.68 0.67
CA PRO A 26 10.08 9.58 0.95
C PRO A 26 10.91 9.91 -0.29
N GLN A 27 10.98 8.99 -1.26
CA GLN A 27 11.72 9.19 -2.50
C GLN A 27 11.03 10.18 -3.46
N VAL A 28 9.69 10.16 -3.54
CA VAL A 28 8.93 11.05 -4.44
C VAL A 28 8.69 12.42 -3.82
N MET A 29 8.65 12.53 -2.49
CA MET A 29 8.38 13.79 -1.79
C MET A 29 9.18 15.00 -2.24
N PRO A 30 10.51 14.93 -2.41
CA PRO A 30 11.32 16.05 -2.89
C PRO A 30 10.84 16.60 -4.24
N GLN A 31 10.31 15.74 -5.11
CA GLN A 31 9.77 16.11 -6.42
C GLN A 31 8.40 16.80 -6.32
N ILE A 32 7.67 16.57 -5.24
CA ILE A 32 6.37 17.20 -4.98
C ILE A 32 6.57 18.55 -4.28
N GLU A 33 7.64 18.71 -3.49
CA GLU A 33 7.99 19.98 -2.83
C GLU A 33 8.33 21.10 -3.82
N THR A 34 8.79 20.76 -5.03
CA THR A 34 9.09 21.74 -6.09
C THR A 34 7.83 22.41 -6.65
N ILE A 35 6.63 21.90 -6.35
CA ILE A 35 5.35 22.48 -6.76
C ILE A 35 4.80 23.33 -5.60
N GLU A 36 4.76 24.64 -5.80
CA GLU A 36 4.38 25.63 -4.78
C GLU A 36 3.00 25.36 -4.15
N PHE A 37 2.05 24.88 -4.96
CA PHE A 37 0.72 24.46 -4.52
C PHE A 37 0.76 23.32 -3.50
N PHE A 38 1.61 22.32 -3.72
CA PHE A 38 1.70 21.16 -2.84
C PHE A 38 2.58 21.40 -1.63
N ARG A 39 3.51 22.37 -1.68
CA ARG A 39 4.43 22.72 -0.59
C ARG A 39 3.73 22.97 0.75
N GLN A 40 2.58 23.66 0.74
CA GLN A 40 1.78 23.92 1.95
C GLN A 40 0.94 22.72 2.40
N LYS A 41 0.73 21.73 1.52
CA LYS A 41 -0.13 20.55 1.77
C LYS A 41 0.65 19.24 1.84
N LEU A 42 1.99 19.29 1.84
CA LEU A 42 2.85 18.11 1.85
C LEU A 42 2.49 17.12 2.96
N VAL A 43 2.21 17.61 4.17
CA VAL A 43 1.82 16.79 5.33
C VAL A 43 0.56 15.98 5.04
N LEU A 44 -0.47 16.61 4.44
CA LEU A 44 -1.72 15.92 4.09
C LEU A 44 -1.49 14.86 3.01
N VAL A 45 -0.66 15.17 2.01
CA VAL A 45 -0.29 14.23 0.96
C VAL A 45 0.46 13.03 1.54
N LYS A 46 1.44 13.26 2.43
CA LYS A 46 2.16 12.18 3.14
C LYS A 46 1.17 11.28 3.86
N LEU A 47 0.26 11.89 4.62
CA LEU A 47 -0.72 11.19 5.43
C LEU A 47 -1.64 10.31 4.57
N CYS A 48 -2.15 10.84 3.46
CA CYS A 48 -2.97 10.07 2.52
C CYS A 48 -2.25 8.83 1.97
N PHE A 49 -1.00 8.99 1.51
CA PHE A 49 -0.25 7.85 0.97
C PHE A 49 0.15 6.84 2.04
N TYR A 50 0.46 7.27 3.26
CA TYR A 50 0.69 6.35 4.38
C TYR A 50 -0.56 5.59 4.75
N ILE A 51 -1.73 6.24 4.83
CA ILE A 51 -3.02 5.57 5.08
C ILE A 51 -3.30 4.55 3.98
N LEU A 52 -3.11 4.92 2.70
CA LEU A 52 -3.25 3.99 1.57
C LEU A 52 -2.32 2.78 1.71
N GLY A 53 -1.05 3.00 2.04
CA GLY A 53 -0.07 1.94 2.27
C GLY A 53 -0.51 0.98 3.39
N ILE A 54 -0.96 1.52 4.54
CA ILE A 54 -1.49 0.73 5.65
C ILE A 54 -2.71 -0.08 5.20
N PHE A 55 -3.63 0.53 4.44
CA PHE A 55 -4.84 -0.12 3.98
C PHE A 55 -4.54 -1.28 3.02
N LEU A 56 -3.55 -1.12 2.13
CA LEU A 56 -3.09 -2.18 1.22
C LEU A 56 -2.50 -3.36 1.99
N ILE A 57 -1.67 -3.10 3.00
CA ILE A 57 -1.08 -4.16 3.85
C ILE A 57 -2.19 -4.89 4.62
N LEU A 58 -3.11 -4.16 5.24
CA LEU A 58 -4.26 -4.73 5.97
C LEU A 58 -5.14 -5.58 5.05
N ALA A 59 -5.52 -5.05 3.89
CA ALA A 59 -6.35 -5.76 2.93
C ALA A 59 -5.66 -7.04 2.42
N GLY A 60 -4.36 -6.99 2.17
CA GLY A 60 -3.56 -8.15 1.78
C GLY A 60 -3.48 -9.20 2.90
N GLY A 61 -3.24 -8.77 4.15
CA GLY A 61 -3.22 -9.62 5.33
C GLY A 61 -4.55 -10.31 5.59
N ILE A 62 -5.66 -9.58 5.51
CA ILE A 62 -7.02 -10.13 5.64
C ILE A 62 -7.29 -11.17 4.53
N ARG A 63 -6.83 -10.92 3.30
CA ARG A 63 -6.98 -11.86 2.18
C ARG A 63 -6.25 -13.18 2.44
N ILE A 64 -5.02 -13.10 2.95
CA ILE A 64 -4.22 -14.27 3.31
C ILE A 64 -4.84 -15.01 4.49
N TYR A 65 -5.25 -14.30 5.54
CA TYR A 65 -5.87 -14.87 6.74
C TYR A 65 -7.16 -15.63 6.39
N ARG A 66 -8.04 -15.02 5.58
CA ARG A 66 -9.26 -15.68 5.09
C ARG A 66 -8.94 -16.92 4.26
N THR A 67 -7.91 -16.86 3.42
CA THR A 67 -7.50 -18.02 2.60
C THR A 67 -6.98 -19.17 3.47
N ARG A 68 -6.32 -18.88 4.60
CA ARG A 68 -5.90 -19.91 5.57
C ARG A 68 -7.03 -20.46 6.41
N LYS A 69 -8.03 -19.64 6.78
CA LYS A 69 -9.22 -20.11 7.51
C LYS A 69 -10.17 -20.97 6.67
N ASP A 70 -10.13 -20.82 5.34
CA ASP A 70 -10.95 -21.55 4.38
C ASP A 70 -10.34 -22.90 3.94
N ASN A 71 -9.13 -23.24 4.42
CA ASN A 71 -8.45 -24.53 4.20
C ASN A 71 -8.51 -25.38 5.46
#